data_AF-A0A7C6BK17-F1
#
_entry.id   AF-A0A7C6BK17-F1
#
_cell.length_a   1.000
_cell.length_b   1.000
_cell.length_c   1.000
_cell.angle_alpha   90.00
_cell.angle_beta   90.00
_cell.angle_gamma   90.00
#
_symmetry.space_group_name_H-M   'P 1'
#
loop_
_entity.id
_entity.type
_entity.pdbx_description
1 polymer ?
#
loop_
_entity_poly.entity_id
_entity_poly.type
_entity_poly.pdbx_seq_one_letter_code
_entity_poly.pdbx_strand_id
1 'polypeptide(L)'
;MKSKFGSIFKGELKNSLGSIILLLSLVILWDLYLYLRRDSWDITLVFVLSFLPIIFLPFYALVSGFYMLREEWRKKTITHLLSLPVKGIALTSIKLLTIWIETVIFIVVIFIGVIMFSKIALLEPIPNQVLWQLGIILSIISILVAILSQFAYLVGRVFRYGGWLISIWTFLVTGWAIIRYSGLLVPYLSFVPNFQLNGWYLSGIWQYLGDVSALQAIKIHGPTTLAFFLSFFVIFLLGSWILEKYVIVPTGEIKHESE
;
A
#
# COMPACT_ATOMS: atom_id res chain seq x y z
N MET A 1 -5.00 19.29 25.80
CA MET A 1 -4.72 17.84 25.73
C MET A 1 -4.13 17.51 24.37
N LYS A 2 -2.83 17.17 24.28
CA LYS A 2 -2.29 16.60 23.02
C LYS A 2 -3.01 15.28 22.77
N SER A 3 -3.56 15.08 21.58
CA SER A 3 -4.26 13.83 21.27
C SER A 3 -3.27 12.67 21.37
N LYS A 4 -3.59 11.65 22.19
CA LYS A 4 -2.76 10.44 22.41
C LYS A 4 -2.38 9.78 21.07
N PHE A 5 -3.29 9.85 20.10
CA PHE A 5 -3.10 9.43 18.72
C PHE A 5 -1.95 10.17 18.02
N GLY A 6 -1.93 11.51 18.08
CA GLY A 6 -0.92 12.32 17.42
C GLY A 6 0.50 12.09 17.97
N SER A 7 0.65 11.84 19.27
CA SER A 7 1.95 11.50 19.85
C SER A 7 2.48 10.14 19.38
N ILE A 8 1.61 9.13 19.29
CA ILE A 8 1.99 7.79 18.81
C ILE A 8 2.35 7.88 17.32
N PHE A 9 1.50 8.55 16.53
CA PHE A 9 1.73 8.74 15.10
C PHE A 9 3.04 9.49 14.81
N LYS A 10 3.36 10.56 15.54
CA LYS A 10 4.63 11.27 15.39
C LYS A 10 5.84 10.37 15.73
N GLY A 11 5.70 9.51 16.74
CA GLY A 11 6.72 8.52 17.09
C GLY A 11 6.96 7.54 15.95
N GLU A 12 5.89 7.04 15.35
CA GLU A 12 5.96 6.11 14.22
C GLU A 12 6.59 6.74 12.98
N LEU A 13 6.19 7.96 12.64
CA LEU A 13 6.75 8.67 11.49
C LEU A 13 8.25 8.95 11.67
N LYS A 14 8.70 9.23 12.90
CA LYS A 14 10.13 9.38 13.21
C LYS A 14 10.88 8.05 13.07
N ASN A 15 10.28 6.95 13.52
CA ASN A 15 10.85 5.60 13.39
C ASN A 15 10.93 5.16 11.91
N SER A 16 10.00 5.65 11.08
CA SER A 16 9.91 5.30 9.67
C SER A 16 10.84 6.14 8.76
N LEU A 17 11.42 7.23 9.26
CA LEU A 17 12.36 8.10 8.51
C LEU A 17 13.51 7.34 7.85
N GLY A 18 14.08 6.32 8.51
CA GLY A 18 15.15 5.52 7.92
C GLY A 18 14.68 4.77 6.66
N SER A 19 13.44 4.26 6.68
CA SER A 19 12.80 3.62 5.52
C SER A 19 12.60 4.62 4.39
N ILE A 20 12.08 5.80 4.72
CA ILE A 20 11.84 6.90 3.77
C ILE A 20 13.15 7.31 3.10
N ILE A 21 14.19 7.58 3.87
CA ILE A 21 15.48 8.04 3.35
C ILE A 21 16.07 6.99 2.40
N LEU A 22 16.08 5.72 2.79
CA LEU A 22 16.62 4.65 1.94
C LEU A 22 15.89 4.54 0.60
N LEU A 23 14.55 4.59 0.62
CA LEU A 23 13.75 4.47 -0.59
C LEU A 23 13.88 5.70 -1.49
N LEU A 24 13.88 6.89 -0.91
CA LEU A 24 14.12 8.13 -1.65
C LEU A 24 15.51 8.13 -2.28
N SER A 25 16.54 7.73 -1.54
CA SER A 25 17.88 7.58 -2.09
C SER A 25 17.92 6.59 -3.25
N LEU A 26 17.21 5.47 -3.17
CA LEU A 26 17.19 4.48 -4.24
C LEU A 26 16.55 5.03 -5.53
N VAL A 27 15.43 5.76 -5.41
CA VAL A 27 14.78 6.40 -6.57
C VAL A 27 15.63 7.50 -7.16
N ILE A 28 16.20 8.36 -6.32
CA ILE A 28 17.08 9.44 -6.79
C ILE A 28 18.32 8.88 -7.47
N LEU A 29 18.91 7.80 -6.94
CA LEU A 29 20.05 7.12 -7.58
C LEU A 29 19.66 6.50 -8.92
N TRP A 30 18.45 5.94 -9.03
CA TRP A 30 17.92 5.42 -10.29
C TRP A 30 17.74 6.53 -11.32
N ASP A 31 17.11 7.64 -10.93
CA ASP A 31 16.94 8.81 -11.80
C ASP A 31 18.29 9.41 -12.20
N LEU A 32 19.26 9.48 -11.29
CA LEU A 32 20.62 9.93 -11.60
C LEU A 32 21.31 8.99 -12.60
N TYR A 33 21.16 7.68 -12.42
CA TYR A 33 21.70 6.69 -13.35
C TYR A 33 21.12 6.85 -14.76
N LEU A 34 19.80 7.03 -14.86
CA LEU A 34 19.12 7.30 -16.13
C LEU A 34 19.58 8.62 -16.75
N TYR A 35 19.75 9.67 -15.95
CA TYR A 35 20.23 10.96 -16.41
C TYR A 35 21.65 10.87 -17.00
N LEU A 36 22.55 10.12 -16.37
CA LEU A 36 23.92 9.90 -16.88
C LEU A 36 23.94 9.08 -18.18
N ARG A 37 22.94 8.23 -18.42
CA ARG A 37 22.85 7.38 -19.62
C ARG A 37 22.09 8.03 -20.77
N ARG A 38 21.50 9.21 -20.58
CA ARG A 38 20.60 9.86 -21.54
C ARG A 38 21.22 10.07 -22.93
N ASP A 39 22.51 10.41 -23.01
CA ASP A 39 23.17 10.73 -24.28
C ASP A 39 23.62 9.46 -25.03
N SER A 40 23.63 8.30 -24.33
CA SER A 40 24.07 7.01 -24.87
C SER A 40 22.92 6.07 -25.23
N TRP A 41 21.75 6.25 -24.63
CA TRP A 41 20.58 5.40 -24.80
C TRP A 41 19.50 6.12 -25.59
N ASP A 42 18.58 5.35 -26.17
CA ASP A 42 17.37 5.92 -26.77
C ASP A 42 16.60 6.73 -25.72
N ILE A 43 16.25 7.96 -26.06
CA ILE A 43 15.58 8.89 -25.15
C ILE A 43 14.21 8.38 -24.71
N THR A 44 13.53 7.63 -25.58
CA THR A 44 12.25 6.97 -25.33
C THR A 44 12.42 5.86 -24.30
N LEU A 45 13.50 5.09 -24.40
CA LEU A 45 13.83 4.03 -23.44
C LEU A 45 14.10 4.61 -22.05
N VAL A 46 14.87 5.69 -21.97
CA VAL A 46 15.16 6.40 -20.72
C VAL A 46 13.86 6.92 -20.08
N PHE A 47 12.95 7.48 -20.87
CA PHE A 47 11.65 7.93 -20.39
C PHE A 47 10.80 6.77 -19.85
N VAL A 48 10.68 5.65 -20.57
CA VAL A 48 9.92 4.48 -20.09
C VAL A 48 10.51 3.92 -18.80
N LEU A 49 11.84 3.85 -18.69
CA LEU A 49 12.53 3.37 -17.50
C LEU A 49 12.35 4.29 -16.27
N SER A 50 11.97 5.56 -16.46
CA SER A 50 11.62 6.45 -15.34
C SER A 50 10.36 6.00 -14.58
N PHE A 51 9.50 5.19 -15.20
CA PHE A 51 8.33 4.59 -14.55
C PHE A 51 8.65 3.32 -13.77
N LEU A 52 9.84 2.73 -13.95
CA LEU A 52 10.23 1.47 -13.31
C LEU A 52 10.02 1.46 -11.79
N PRO A 53 10.34 2.54 -11.03
CA PRO A 53 10.10 2.60 -9.59
C PRO A 53 8.64 2.34 -9.16
N ILE A 54 7.65 2.61 -10.04
CA ILE A 54 6.23 2.41 -9.74
C ILE A 54 5.92 0.93 -9.46
N ILE A 55 6.63 0.00 -10.11
CA ILE A 55 6.42 -1.44 -9.91
C ILE A 55 6.75 -1.85 -8.46
N PHE A 56 7.66 -1.13 -7.82
CA PHE A 56 8.07 -1.41 -6.44
C PHE A 56 7.09 -0.86 -5.38
N LEU A 57 6.14 0.01 -5.74
CA LEU A 57 5.19 0.60 -4.80
C LEU A 57 4.30 -0.44 -4.08
N PRO A 58 3.58 -1.33 -4.79
CA PRO A 58 2.78 -2.35 -4.13
C PRO A 58 3.63 -3.32 -3.32
N PHE A 59 4.84 -3.64 -3.80
CA PHE A 59 5.76 -4.51 -3.07
C PHE A 59 6.26 -3.86 -1.78
N TYR A 60 6.60 -2.57 -1.82
CA TYR A 60 6.94 -1.79 -0.64
C TYR A 60 5.79 -1.79 0.36
N ALA A 61 4.56 -1.50 -0.08
CA ALA A 61 3.40 -1.49 0.80
C ALA A 61 3.14 -2.87 1.45
N LEU A 62 3.35 -3.95 0.70
CA LEU A 62 3.29 -5.32 1.20
C LEU A 62 4.33 -5.53 2.32
N VAL A 63 5.60 -5.24 2.05
CA VAL A 63 6.69 -5.46 3.00
C VAL A 63 6.51 -4.58 4.24
N SER A 64 6.17 -3.30 4.07
CA SER A 64 5.99 -2.35 5.17
C SER A 64 4.80 -2.71 6.06
N GLY A 65 3.68 -3.17 5.48
CA GLY A 65 2.54 -3.67 6.25
C GLY A 65 2.92 -4.80 7.20
N PHE A 66 3.74 -5.74 6.72
CA PHE A 66 4.24 -6.86 7.51
C PHE A 66 5.29 -6.41 8.53
N TYR A 67 6.26 -5.62 8.09
CA TYR A 67 7.42 -5.22 8.88
C TYR A 67 7.04 -4.30 10.05
N MET A 68 6.19 -3.30 9.81
CA MET A 68 5.77 -2.36 10.87
C MET A 68 5.03 -3.05 12.02
N LEU A 69 4.29 -4.12 11.74
CA LEU A 69 3.70 -4.94 12.78
C LEU A 69 4.78 -5.82 13.40
N ARG A 70 5.52 -6.61 12.62
CA ARG A 70 6.58 -7.50 13.13
C ARG A 70 7.55 -6.81 14.08
N GLU A 71 7.92 -5.57 13.77
CA GLU A 71 8.86 -4.79 14.55
C GLU A 71 8.38 -4.51 15.98
N GLU A 72 7.08 -4.30 16.17
CA GLU A 72 6.48 -4.06 17.50
C GLU A 72 6.60 -5.27 18.42
N TRP A 73 6.43 -6.47 17.86
CA TRP A 73 6.63 -7.71 18.62
C TRP A 73 8.11 -7.96 18.86
N ARG A 74 8.98 -7.69 17.87
CA ARG A 74 10.43 -7.83 18.03
C ARG A 74 10.97 -6.94 19.14
N LYS A 75 10.50 -5.70 19.23
CA LYS A 75 10.88 -4.71 20.25
C LYS A 75 10.08 -4.85 21.56
N LYS A 76 9.16 -5.82 21.67
CA LYS A 76 8.25 -5.99 22.81
C LYS A 76 7.44 -4.73 23.17
N THR A 77 7.25 -3.85 22.21
CA THR A 77 6.55 -2.57 22.42
C THR A 77 5.03 -2.74 22.32
N ILE A 78 4.57 -3.81 21.66
CA ILE A 78 3.14 -4.09 21.48
C ILE A 78 2.38 -4.29 22.80
N THR A 79 2.99 -4.92 23.81
CA THR A 79 2.37 -5.12 25.14
C THR A 79 2.20 -3.80 25.87
N HIS A 80 3.18 -2.90 25.74
CA HIS A 80 3.09 -1.56 26.28
C HIS A 80 2.01 -0.74 25.57
N LEU A 81 1.95 -0.80 24.24
CA LEU A 81 0.92 -0.08 23.47
C LEU A 81 -0.50 -0.54 23.78
N LEU A 82 -0.71 -1.84 24.03
CA LEU A 82 -2.02 -2.38 24.40
C LEU A 82 -2.36 -2.22 25.88
N SER A 83 -1.38 -1.98 26.74
CA SER A 83 -1.63 -1.57 28.13
C SER A 83 -2.19 -0.14 28.22
N LEU A 84 -1.98 0.67 27.17
CA LEU A 84 -2.64 1.96 27.05
C LEU A 84 -4.11 1.72 26.66
N PRO A 85 -5.06 2.58 27.11
CA PRO A 85 -6.47 2.51 26.72
C PRO A 85 -6.65 2.99 25.26
N VAL A 86 -6.04 2.28 24.32
CA VAL A 86 -6.03 2.56 22.88
C VAL A 86 -6.56 1.31 22.18
N LYS A 87 -7.60 1.49 21.36
CA LYS A 87 -8.21 0.41 20.57
C LYS A 87 -7.20 -0.09 19.52
N GLY A 88 -7.22 -1.39 19.23
CA GLY A 88 -6.41 -2.01 18.17
C GLY A 88 -6.66 -1.39 16.80
N ILE A 89 -7.89 -0.94 16.53
CA ILE A 89 -8.24 -0.16 15.33
C ILE A 89 -7.39 1.11 15.22
N ALA A 90 -7.16 1.82 16.33
CA ALA A 90 -6.34 3.03 16.30
C ALA A 90 -4.88 2.71 16.01
N LEU A 91 -4.35 1.62 16.55
CA LEU A 91 -2.96 1.18 16.30
C LEU A 91 -2.74 0.77 14.84
N THR A 92 -3.63 -0.06 14.28
CA THR A 92 -3.53 -0.47 12.86
C THR A 92 -3.75 0.72 11.93
N SER A 93 -4.67 1.62 12.25
CA SER A 93 -4.90 2.86 11.47
C SER A 93 -3.67 3.77 11.44
N ILE A 94 -2.97 3.94 12.57
CA ILE A 94 -1.73 4.73 12.64
C ILE A 94 -0.68 4.14 11.70
N LYS A 95 -0.50 2.81 11.72
CA LYS A 95 0.46 2.13 10.85
C LYS A 95 0.10 2.27 9.38
N LEU A 96 -1.18 2.10 9.02
CA LEU A 96 -1.65 2.35 7.65
C LEU A 96 -1.45 3.79 7.21
N LEU A 97 -1.72 4.77 8.10
CA LEU A 97 -1.52 6.18 7.80
C LEU A 97 -0.05 6.50 7.56
N THR A 98 0.86 5.93 8.35
CA THR A 98 2.31 6.05 8.14
C THR A 98 2.69 5.49 6.77
N ILE A 99 2.31 4.25 6.45
CA ILE A 99 2.60 3.63 5.15
C ILE A 99 2.03 4.47 4.00
N TRP A 100 0.83 5.01 4.16
CA TRP A 100 0.21 5.86 3.14
C TRP A 100 1.01 7.14 2.90
N ILE A 101 1.47 7.82 3.95
CA ILE A 101 2.30 9.02 3.82
C ILE A 101 3.64 8.69 3.16
N GLU A 102 4.28 7.59 3.55
CA GLU A 102 5.52 7.12 2.91
C GLU A 102 5.30 6.86 1.42
N THR A 103 4.19 6.20 1.08
CA THR A 103 3.77 5.92 -0.29
C THR A 103 3.54 7.21 -1.09
N VAL A 104 2.84 8.20 -0.52
CA VAL A 104 2.58 9.49 -1.18
C VAL A 104 3.90 10.23 -1.45
N ILE A 105 4.81 10.27 -0.47
CA ILE A 105 6.14 10.86 -0.65
C ILE A 105 6.88 10.17 -1.78
N PHE A 106 6.84 8.83 -1.83
CA PHE A 106 7.50 8.05 -2.87
C PHE A 106 6.90 8.32 -4.27
N ILE A 107 5.58 8.36 -4.40
CA ILE A 107 4.88 8.71 -5.64
C ILE A 107 5.29 10.10 -6.13
N VAL A 108 5.35 11.08 -5.24
CA VAL A 108 5.74 12.45 -5.59
C VAL A 108 7.14 12.49 -6.18
N VAL A 109 8.11 11.79 -5.57
CA VAL A 109 9.50 11.77 -6.06
C VAL A 109 9.60 11.05 -7.41
N ILE A 110 8.91 9.93 -7.59
CA ILE A 110 8.85 9.25 -8.89
C ILE A 110 8.28 10.18 -9.96
N PHE A 111 7.20 10.90 -9.66
CA PHE A 111 6.60 11.82 -10.64
C PHE A 111 7.48 13.02 -10.95
N ILE A 112 8.30 13.49 -10.02
CA ILE A 112 9.33 14.51 -10.32
C ILE A 112 10.30 13.96 -11.37
N GLY A 113 10.78 12.72 -11.22
CA GLY A 113 11.61 12.03 -12.21
C GLY A 113 10.92 11.92 -13.58
N VAL A 114 9.68 11.41 -13.61
CA VAL A 114 8.89 11.25 -14.84
C VAL A 114 8.69 12.60 -15.56
N ILE A 115 8.34 13.66 -14.84
CA ILE A 115 8.17 15.01 -15.42
C ILE A 115 9.50 15.50 -15.99
N MET A 116 10.60 15.31 -15.27
CA MET A 116 11.93 15.70 -15.74
C MET A 116 12.29 14.99 -17.04
N PHE A 117 12.15 13.66 -17.11
CA PHE A 117 12.47 12.89 -18.31
C PHE A 117 11.52 13.14 -19.47
N SER A 118 10.24 13.43 -19.23
CA SER A 118 9.31 13.82 -20.30
C SER A 118 9.79 15.08 -21.05
N LYS A 119 10.32 16.07 -20.30
CA LYS A 119 10.86 17.31 -20.88
C LYS A 119 12.14 17.07 -21.66
N ILE A 120 13.04 16.22 -21.15
CA ILE A 120 14.30 15.88 -21.82
C ILE A 120 14.00 15.15 -23.14
N ALA A 121 12.98 14.30 -23.15
CA ALA A 121 12.53 13.59 -24.33
C ALA A 121 11.75 14.45 -25.35
N LEU A 122 11.61 15.76 -25.11
CA LEU A 122 10.83 16.69 -25.93
C LEU A 122 9.38 16.21 -26.17
N LEU A 123 8.86 15.45 -25.21
CA LEU A 123 7.51 14.93 -25.26
C LEU A 123 6.52 16.01 -24.82
N GLU A 124 5.28 15.89 -25.29
CA GLU A 124 4.20 16.72 -24.75
C GLU A 124 4.13 16.52 -23.23
N PRO A 125 4.07 17.61 -22.46
CA PRO A 125 4.03 17.51 -21.00
C PRO A 125 2.81 16.71 -20.58
N ILE A 126 3.03 15.68 -19.76
CA ILE A 126 1.95 14.85 -19.23
C ILE A 126 0.97 15.77 -18.47
N PRO A 127 -0.34 15.75 -18.80
CA PRO A 127 -1.29 16.62 -18.12
C PRO A 127 -1.30 16.34 -16.61
N ASN A 128 -1.24 17.40 -15.79
CA ASN A 128 -1.21 17.28 -14.33
C ASN A 128 -2.37 16.42 -13.79
N GLN A 129 -3.55 16.50 -14.41
CA GLN A 129 -4.71 15.69 -14.04
C GLN A 129 -4.43 14.17 -14.09
N VAL A 130 -3.63 13.73 -15.06
CA VAL A 130 -3.28 12.32 -15.25
C VAL A 130 -2.35 11.84 -14.14
N LEU A 131 -1.34 12.65 -13.81
CA LEU A 131 -0.44 12.36 -12.69
C LEU A 131 -1.21 12.31 -11.37
N TRP A 132 -2.14 13.23 -11.13
CA TRP A 132 -3.00 13.18 -9.94
C TRP A 132 -3.84 11.90 -9.89
N GLN A 133 -4.50 11.53 -10.98
CA GLN A 133 -5.31 10.31 -11.04
C GLN A 133 -4.48 9.05 -10.83
N LEU A 134 -3.32 8.93 -11.50
CA LEU A 134 -2.40 7.82 -11.32
C LEU A 134 -1.87 7.76 -9.88
N GLY A 135 -1.49 8.91 -9.30
CA GLY A 135 -1.03 8.98 -7.92
C GLY A 135 -2.10 8.52 -6.93
N ILE A 136 -3.36 8.92 -7.14
CA ILE A 136 -4.49 8.45 -6.34
C ILE A 136 -4.66 6.94 -6.47
N ILE A 137 -4.70 6.39 -7.69
CA ILE A 137 -4.86 4.96 -7.93
C ILE A 137 -3.72 4.16 -7.27
N LEU A 138 -2.47 4.58 -7.46
CA LEU A 138 -1.30 3.94 -6.85
C LEU A 138 -1.37 4.00 -5.33
N SER A 139 -1.77 5.13 -4.76
CA SER A 139 -1.92 5.28 -3.31
C SER A 139 -3.00 4.36 -2.73
N ILE A 140 -4.13 4.20 -3.45
CA ILE A 140 -5.21 3.29 -3.09
C ILE A 140 -4.71 1.85 -3.12
N ILE A 141 -4.08 1.42 -4.23
CA ILE A 141 -3.55 0.06 -4.38
C ILE A 141 -2.57 -0.25 -3.23
N SER A 142 -1.65 0.65 -2.93
CA SER A 142 -0.70 0.49 -1.83
C SER A 142 -1.39 0.34 -0.47
N ILE A 143 -2.40 1.15 -0.15
CA ILE A 143 -3.16 0.99 1.10
C ILE A 143 -3.84 -0.37 1.16
N LEU A 144 -4.50 -0.80 0.08
CA LEU A 144 -5.21 -2.08 0.05
C LEU A 144 -4.23 -3.25 0.26
N VAL A 145 -3.09 -3.22 -0.41
CA VAL A 145 -2.02 -4.22 -0.22
C VAL A 145 -1.47 -4.19 1.21
N ALA A 146 -1.29 -3.01 1.80
CA ALA A 146 -0.85 -2.86 3.18
C ALA A 146 -1.87 -3.45 4.18
N ILE A 147 -3.18 -3.23 3.97
CA ILE A 147 -4.26 -3.83 4.77
C ILE A 147 -4.17 -5.36 4.71
N LEU A 148 -4.07 -5.91 3.50
CA LEU A 148 -4.00 -7.36 3.29
C LEU A 148 -2.76 -7.97 3.95
N SER A 149 -1.61 -7.28 3.83
CA SER A 149 -0.35 -7.68 4.44
C SER A 149 -0.42 -7.65 5.97
N GLN A 150 -0.98 -6.57 6.55
CA GLN A 150 -1.17 -6.45 7.98
C GLN A 150 -2.07 -7.55 8.52
N PHE A 151 -3.20 -7.80 7.87
CA PHE A 151 -4.13 -8.88 8.24
C PHE A 151 -3.44 -10.25 8.20
N ALA A 152 -2.74 -10.55 7.10
CA ALA A 152 -2.02 -11.80 6.90
C ALA A 152 -0.98 -12.05 8.01
N TYR A 153 -0.21 -11.03 8.37
CA TYR A 153 0.74 -11.11 9.48
C TYR A 153 0.05 -11.42 10.82
N LEU A 154 -1.06 -10.73 11.12
CA LEU A 154 -1.79 -10.90 12.37
C LEU A 154 -2.35 -12.33 12.50
N VAL A 155 -2.96 -12.84 11.43
CA VAL A 155 -3.46 -14.23 11.39
C VAL A 155 -2.32 -15.22 11.58
N GLY A 156 -1.20 -15.05 10.85
CA GLY A 156 -0.05 -15.92 10.99
C GLY A 156 0.52 -15.95 12.40
N ARG A 157 0.38 -14.85 13.16
CA ARG A 157 0.88 -14.79 14.53
C ARG A 157 0.01 -15.53 15.55
N VAL A 158 -1.27 -15.73 15.28
CA VAL A 158 -2.17 -16.54 16.13
C VAL A 158 -1.64 -17.97 16.29
N PHE A 159 -0.95 -18.48 15.28
CA PHE A 159 -0.39 -19.83 15.29
C PHE A 159 1.01 -19.87 15.90
N ARG A 160 1.26 -20.88 16.74
CA ARG A 160 2.55 -21.06 17.43
C ARG A 160 3.66 -21.54 16.48
N TYR A 161 3.34 -22.44 15.56
CA TYR A 161 4.28 -23.05 14.62
C TYR A 161 3.95 -22.64 13.18
N GLY A 162 4.97 -22.37 12.37
CA GLY A 162 4.79 -22.08 10.94
C GLY A 162 4.10 -20.74 10.61
N GLY A 163 4.01 -19.80 11.56
CA GLY A 163 3.26 -18.55 11.39
C GLY A 163 3.63 -17.72 10.15
N TRP A 164 4.89 -17.77 9.69
CA TRP A 164 5.31 -17.11 8.46
C TRP A 164 4.66 -17.72 7.21
N LEU A 165 4.58 -19.04 7.13
CA LEU A 165 3.99 -19.77 6.01
C LEU A 165 2.47 -19.56 6.01
N ILE A 166 1.86 -19.57 7.20
CA ILE A 166 0.44 -19.26 7.37
C ILE A 166 0.13 -17.82 6.96
N SER A 167 1.03 -16.87 7.24
CA SER A 167 0.86 -15.48 6.77
C SER A 167 0.82 -15.42 5.24
N ILE A 168 1.75 -16.10 4.55
CA ILE A 168 1.77 -16.14 3.07
C ILE A 168 0.50 -16.76 2.52
N TRP A 169 0.09 -17.92 3.05
CA TRP A 169 -1.15 -18.56 2.65
C TRP A 169 -2.38 -17.68 2.92
N THR A 170 -2.42 -17.02 4.07
CA THR A 170 -3.51 -16.10 4.42
C THR A 170 -3.56 -14.93 3.43
N PHE A 171 -2.41 -14.35 3.07
CA PHE A 171 -2.36 -13.26 2.08
C PHE A 171 -2.97 -13.69 0.74
N LEU A 172 -2.56 -14.86 0.22
CA LEU A 172 -3.04 -15.38 -1.06
C LEU A 172 -4.52 -15.77 -1.02
N VAL A 173 -4.93 -16.54 -0.01
CA VAL A 173 -6.31 -17.02 0.14
C VAL A 173 -7.26 -15.86 0.40
N THR A 174 -6.87 -14.89 1.22
CA THR A 174 -7.69 -13.71 1.50
C THR A 174 -7.80 -12.82 0.26
N GLY A 175 -6.71 -12.62 -0.49
CA GLY A 175 -6.76 -11.91 -1.76
C GLY A 175 -7.72 -12.55 -2.76
N TRP A 176 -7.67 -13.88 -2.90
CA TRP A 176 -8.63 -14.64 -3.71
C TRP A 176 -10.07 -14.51 -3.19
N ALA A 177 -10.26 -14.60 -1.87
CA ALA A 177 -11.55 -14.50 -1.23
C ALA A 177 -12.18 -13.13 -1.46
N ILE A 178 -11.42 -12.03 -1.36
CA ILE A 178 -11.90 -10.67 -1.65
C ILE A 178 -12.51 -10.60 -3.04
N ILE A 179 -11.83 -11.14 -4.06
CA ILE A 179 -12.31 -11.09 -5.44
C ILE A 179 -13.66 -11.83 -5.56
N ARG A 180 -13.80 -12.99 -4.90
CA ARG A 180 -15.03 -13.79 -4.92
C ARG A 180 -16.16 -13.15 -4.13
N TYR A 181 -15.91 -12.73 -2.89
CA TYR A 181 -16.90 -12.10 -2.02
C TYR A 181 -17.37 -10.76 -2.56
N SER A 182 -16.49 -9.99 -3.20
CA SER A 182 -16.87 -8.74 -3.85
C SER A 182 -17.92 -8.99 -4.92
N GLY A 183 -17.78 -10.05 -5.73
CA GLY A 183 -18.77 -10.45 -6.73
C GLY A 183 -20.14 -10.81 -6.13
N LEU A 184 -20.16 -11.45 -4.96
CA LEU A 184 -21.41 -11.79 -4.26
C LEU A 184 -22.15 -10.58 -3.70
N LEU A 185 -21.41 -9.51 -3.37
CA LEU A 185 -22.00 -8.26 -2.84
C LEU A 185 -22.56 -7.35 -3.95
N VAL A 186 -22.17 -7.54 -5.21
CA VAL A 186 -22.58 -6.69 -6.35
C VAL A 186 -24.12 -6.54 -6.46
N PRO A 187 -24.94 -7.59 -6.39
CA PRO A 187 -26.39 -7.45 -6.56
C PRO A 187 -27.03 -6.56 -5.50
N TYR A 188 -26.51 -6.58 -4.26
CA TYR A 188 -26.99 -5.77 -3.15
C TYR A 188 -26.56 -4.31 -3.25
N LEU A 189 -25.52 -4.02 -4.05
CA LEU A 189 -24.94 -2.69 -4.23
C LEU A 189 -25.28 -2.07 -5.58
N SER A 190 -26.30 -2.60 -6.28
CA SER A 190 -26.72 -2.12 -7.61
C SER A 190 -27.22 -0.67 -7.62
N PHE A 191 -27.54 -0.11 -6.45
CA PHE A 191 -27.90 1.29 -6.29
C PHE A 191 -26.73 2.26 -6.55
N VAL A 192 -25.49 1.77 -6.53
CA VAL A 192 -24.30 2.60 -6.77
C VAL A 192 -24.18 2.90 -8.27
N PRO A 193 -24.12 4.18 -8.67
CA PRO A 193 -23.98 4.53 -10.08
C PRO A 193 -22.61 4.12 -10.62
N ASN A 194 -22.56 3.86 -11.93
CA ASN A 194 -21.30 3.59 -12.63
C ASN A 194 -20.54 4.89 -12.89
N PHE A 195 -19.21 4.80 -12.85
CA PHE A 195 -18.33 5.94 -13.09
C PHE A 195 -17.56 5.74 -14.38
N GLN A 196 -17.23 6.83 -15.06
CA GLN A 196 -16.38 6.82 -16.25
C GLN A 196 -15.10 7.56 -15.93
N LEU A 197 -13.95 6.90 -16.16
CA LEU A 197 -12.67 7.57 -16.17
C LEU A 197 -12.28 7.87 -17.62
N ASN A 198 -11.88 9.11 -17.89
CA ASN A 198 -11.39 9.51 -19.21
C ASN A 198 -10.20 8.64 -19.61
N GLY A 199 -10.24 8.05 -20.80
CA GLY A 199 -9.26 7.11 -21.39
C GLY A 199 -7.79 7.53 -21.39
N TRP A 200 -7.50 8.79 -21.07
CA TRP A 200 -6.16 9.36 -21.19
C TRP A 200 -5.10 8.64 -20.34
N TYR A 201 -5.52 8.00 -19.23
CA TYR A 201 -4.61 7.29 -18.31
C TYR A 201 -3.79 6.16 -18.99
N LEU A 202 -4.32 5.54 -20.06
CA LEU A 202 -3.57 4.60 -20.90
C LEU A 202 -3.04 5.30 -22.17
N SER A 203 -3.83 6.20 -22.77
CA SER A 203 -3.46 6.79 -24.06
C SER A 203 -2.10 7.48 -24.02
N GLY A 204 -1.69 8.09 -22.91
CA GLY A 204 -0.36 8.71 -22.82
C GLY A 204 0.79 7.75 -23.16
N ILE A 205 0.74 6.48 -22.75
CA ILE A 205 1.78 5.48 -23.04
C ILE A 205 1.53 4.80 -24.39
N TRP A 206 0.26 4.51 -24.72
CA TRP A 206 -0.12 3.79 -25.94
C TRP A 206 -0.10 4.66 -27.21
N GLN A 207 -0.30 5.96 -27.08
CA GLN A 207 -0.11 6.96 -28.14
C GLN A 207 1.37 7.00 -28.58
N TYR A 208 2.32 6.75 -27.67
CA TYR A 208 3.74 6.58 -28.03
C TYR A 208 4.07 5.22 -28.66
N LEU A 209 3.25 4.18 -28.44
CA LEU A 209 3.34 2.88 -29.10
C LEU A 209 2.59 2.83 -30.46
N GLY A 210 2.01 3.96 -30.90
CA GLY A 210 1.35 4.09 -32.20
C GLY A 210 -0.13 3.69 -32.24
N ASP A 211 -0.77 3.44 -31.10
CA ASP A 211 -2.17 3.03 -31.07
C ASP A 211 -3.11 4.18 -30.63
N VAL A 212 -3.75 4.80 -31.62
CA VAL A 212 -4.65 5.96 -31.47
C VAL A 212 -6.07 5.53 -31.03
N SER A 213 -6.35 4.22 -30.93
CA SER A 213 -7.65 3.69 -30.53
C SER A 213 -7.91 3.73 -29.01
N ALA A 214 -6.91 4.15 -28.22
CA ALA A 214 -6.90 4.10 -26.76
C ALA A 214 -7.70 5.21 -26.03
N LEU A 215 -8.57 5.96 -26.72
CA LEU A 215 -9.49 6.92 -26.08
C LEU A 215 -10.79 6.27 -25.56
N GLN A 216 -10.76 4.98 -25.20
CA GLN A 216 -11.91 4.34 -24.57
C GLN A 216 -12.03 4.80 -23.12
N ALA A 217 -13.15 5.43 -22.78
CA ALA A 217 -13.49 5.69 -21.38
C ALA A 217 -13.57 4.36 -20.63
N ILE A 218 -12.78 4.17 -19.57
CA ILE A 218 -12.96 3.00 -18.69
C ILE A 218 -14.24 3.22 -17.93
N LYS A 219 -15.22 2.36 -18.19
CA LYS A 219 -16.39 2.20 -17.36
C LYS A 219 -15.98 1.42 -16.11
N ILE A 220 -15.91 2.13 -14.99
CA ILE A 220 -15.76 1.50 -13.68
C ILE A 220 -17.15 1.12 -13.19
N HIS A 221 -17.35 -0.17 -12.95
CA HIS A 221 -18.60 -0.69 -12.40
C HIS A 221 -18.69 -0.34 -10.91
N GLY A 222 -19.46 0.71 -10.59
CA GLY A 222 -19.58 1.29 -9.26
C GLY A 222 -19.91 0.27 -8.16
N PRO A 223 -20.90 -0.63 -8.37
CA PRO A 223 -21.24 -1.68 -7.40
C PRO A 223 -20.06 -2.60 -7.08
N THR A 224 -19.26 -2.97 -8.08
CA THR A 224 -18.08 -3.84 -7.90
C THR A 224 -16.99 -3.13 -7.11
N THR A 225 -16.76 -1.85 -7.41
CA THR A 225 -15.78 -1.03 -6.69
C THR A 225 -16.14 -0.87 -5.22
N LEU A 226 -17.42 -0.58 -4.91
CA LEU A 226 -17.86 -0.47 -3.51
C LEU A 226 -17.76 -1.82 -2.78
N ALA A 227 -18.17 -2.91 -3.41
CA ALA A 227 -18.05 -4.26 -2.86
C ALA A 227 -16.60 -4.62 -2.52
N PHE A 228 -15.68 -4.25 -3.40
CA PHE A 228 -14.25 -4.46 -3.22
C PHE A 228 -13.70 -3.69 -2.01
N PHE A 229 -13.97 -2.39 -1.92
CA PHE A 229 -13.55 -1.59 -0.77
C PHE A 229 -14.18 -2.06 0.55
N LEU A 230 -15.44 -2.46 0.53
CA LEU A 230 -16.12 -2.99 1.70
C LEU A 230 -15.49 -4.30 2.19
N SER A 231 -15.06 -5.17 1.28
CA SER A 231 -14.34 -6.39 1.63
C SER A 231 -13.01 -6.11 2.33
N PHE A 232 -12.22 -5.14 1.83
CA PHE A 232 -11.00 -4.69 2.52
C PHE A 232 -11.29 -4.05 3.88
N PHE A 233 -12.37 -3.28 3.98
CA PHE A 233 -12.77 -2.68 5.25
C PHE A 233 -13.12 -3.73 6.31
N VAL A 234 -13.84 -4.79 5.93
CA VAL A 234 -14.14 -5.92 6.83
C VAL A 234 -12.85 -6.61 7.28
N ILE A 235 -11.92 -6.87 6.36
CA ILE A 235 -10.63 -7.50 6.69
C ILE A 235 -9.80 -6.63 7.62
N PHE A 236 -9.78 -5.32 7.39
CA PHE A 236 -9.13 -4.37 8.27
C PHE A 236 -9.68 -4.45 9.70
N LEU A 237 -11.01 -4.44 9.85
CA LEU A 237 -11.67 -4.56 11.16
C LEU A 237 -11.37 -5.91 11.83
N LEU A 238 -11.42 -7.01 11.07
CA LEU A 238 -11.06 -8.34 11.58
C LEU A 238 -9.61 -8.41 12.04
N GLY A 239 -8.68 -7.83 11.28
CA GLY A 239 -7.28 -7.72 11.68
C GLY A 239 -7.11 -6.94 12.99
N SER A 240 -7.74 -5.77 13.09
CA SER A 240 -7.74 -4.97 14.32
C SER A 240 -8.33 -5.72 15.52
N TRP A 241 -9.38 -6.53 15.30
CA TRP A 241 -9.97 -7.36 16.35
C TRP A 241 -9.03 -8.49 16.80
N ILE A 242 -8.35 -9.15 15.85
CA ILE A 242 -7.34 -10.17 16.16
C ILE A 242 -6.22 -9.56 17.02
N LEU A 243 -5.78 -8.35 16.68
CA LEU A 243 -4.76 -7.63 17.45
C LEU A 243 -5.19 -7.39 18.90
N GLU A 244 -6.44 -7.03 19.15
CA GLU A 244 -6.92 -6.81 20.53
C GLU A 244 -7.04 -8.11 21.33
N LYS A 245 -7.49 -9.20 20.69
CA LYS A 245 -7.82 -10.45 21.39
C LYS A 245 -6.64 -11.38 21.59
N TYR A 246 -5.75 -11.49 20.61
CA TYR A 246 -4.73 -12.54 20.58
C TYR A 246 -3.32 -12.06 20.96
N VAL A 247 -3.16 -10.79 21.35
CA VAL A 247 -1.88 -10.29 21.88
C VAL A 247 -1.69 -10.58 23.38
N ILE A 248 -2.76 -10.93 24.10
CA ILE A 248 -2.71 -11.26 25.55
C ILE A 248 -2.37 -12.74 25.79
N VAL A 249 -1.62 -13.40 24.91
CA VAL A 249 -1.00 -14.67 25.28
C VAL A 249 0.46 -14.39 25.61
N PRO A 250 0.80 -14.14 26.89
CA PRO A 250 2.19 -14.18 27.30
C PRO A 250 2.68 -15.58 26.98
N THR A 251 3.76 -15.65 26.21
CA THR A 251 4.59 -16.84 26.13
C THR A 251 4.98 -17.25 27.54
N GLY A 252 4.28 -18.27 28.06
CA GLY A 252 4.75 -19.18 29.09
C GLY A 252 5.03 -18.59 30.47
N GLU A 253 3.99 -18.43 31.27
CA GLU A 253 4.01 -18.94 32.65
C GLU A 253 2.79 -19.84 32.83
N ILE A 254 2.90 -21.08 32.36
CA ILE A 254 2.12 -22.15 32.96
C ILE A 254 2.85 -22.42 34.27
N LYS A 255 2.35 -21.83 35.37
CA LYS A 255 2.64 -22.36 36.70
C LYS A 255 2.23 -23.83 36.65
N HIS A 256 3.22 -24.71 36.68
CA HIS A 256 2.97 -26.05 37.17
C HIS A 256 2.66 -25.89 38.66
N GLU A 257 1.38 -25.75 38.98
CA GLU A 257 0.88 -26.21 40.28
C GLU A 257 0.92 -27.74 40.20
N SER A 258 2.09 -28.28 40.56
CA SER A 258 2.19 -29.65 41.04
C SER A 258 1.78 -29.64 42.51
N GLU A 259 0.55 -30.05 42.77
CA GLU A 259 0.22 -30.76 44.01
C GLU A 259 0.71 -32.21 43.91
#